data_AF-A0A2D9B714-F1
#
_entry.id   AF-A0A2D9B714-F1
#
_cell.length_a   1.000
_cell.length_b   1.000
_cell.length_c   1.000
_cell.angle_alpha   90.00
_cell.angle_beta   90.00
_cell.angle_gamma   90.00
#
_symmetry.space_group_name_H-M   'P 1'
#
loop_
_entity.id
_entity.type
_entity.pdbx_description
1 polymer ?
#
loop_
_entity_poly.entity_id
_entity_poly.type
_entity_poly.pdbx_seq_one_letter_code
_entity_poly.pdbx_strand_id
1 'polypeptide(L)'
;MKNQKPHFTQASKENFFVIGLSYVKADAETRGHFSVSGDVQKDLLEDAQKKGFSSVSIISTCNRTEIYGFAPSAHQLIQLL
;
A
#
# COMPACT_ATOMS: atom_id res chain seq x y z
N MET A 1 6.73 -27.62 -37.25
CA MET A 1 7.01 -27.59 -35.79
C MET A 1 7.05 -26.14 -35.36
N LYS A 2 6.09 -25.68 -34.54
CA LYS A 2 6.00 -24.28 -34.09
C LYS A 2 6.88 -24.11 -32.85
N ASN A 3 7.96 -23.34 -32.96
CA ASN A 3 8.82 -23.00 -31.83
C ASN A 3 8.07 -22.07 -30.88
N GLN A 4 7.50 -22.60 -29.80
CA GLN A 4 7.12 -21.81 -28.63
C GLN A 4 8.39 -21.39 -27.91
N LYS A 5 8.78 -20.11 -28.07
CA LYS A 5 9.79 -19.50 -27.19
C LYS A 5 9.17 -19.40 -25.79
N PRO A 6 9.88 -19.80 -24.72
CA PRO A 6 9.38 -19.61 -23.37
C PRO A 6 9.17 -18.11 -23.12
N HIS A 7 7.93 -17.71 -22.88
CA HIS A 7 7.63 -16.42 -22.26
C HIS A 7 8.13 -16.51 -20.81
N PHE A 8 9.40 -16.17 -20.59
CA PHE A 8 9.85 -15.79 -19.25
C PHE A 8 9.15 -14.47 -18.92
N THR A 9 8.01 -14.53 -18.23
CA THR A 9 7.49 -13.38 -17.50
C THR A 9 8.58 -12.97 -16.51
N GLN A 10 9.18 -11.80 -16.72
CA GLN A 10 10.10 -11.23 -15.72
C GLN A 10 9.36 -11.21 -14.38
N ALA A 11 9.93 -11.82 -13.35
CA ALA A 11 9.43 -11.66 -12.01
C ALA A 11 9.45 -10.16 -11.67
N SER A 12 8.30 -9.60 -11.30
CA SER A 12 8.22 -8.21 -10.86
C SER A 12 9.17 -8.01 -9.68
N LYS A 13 10.02 -6.97 -9.72
CA LYS A 13 10.90 -6.59 -8.59
C LYS A 13 10.12 -5.99 -7.40
N GLU A 14 8.81 -6.18 -7.36
CA GLU A 14 7.92 -5.66 -6.35
C GLU A 14 7.59 -6.76 -5.35
N ASN A 15 7.65 -6.42 -4.07
CA ASN A 15 7.13 -7.25 -2.99
C ASN A 15 5.82 -6.64 -2.49
N PHE A 16 4.99 -7.50 -1.90
CA PHE A 16 3.81 -7.03 -1.21
C PHE A 16 4.17 -6.54 0.19
N PHE A 17 3.81 -5.30 0.49
CA PHE A 17 4.06 -4.67 1.78
C PHE A 17 2.75 -4.22 2.43
N VAL A 18 2.78 -4.23 3.76
CA VAL A 18 1.75 -3.63 4.60
C VAL A 18 2.45 -2.70 5.58
N ILE A 19 2.05 -1.43 5.57
CA ILE A 19 2.48 -0.44 6.55
C ILE A 19 1.25 0.06 7.31
N GLY A 20 1.38 0.34 8.60
CA GLY A 20 0.23 0.81 9.36
C GLY A 20 0.37 0.65 10.86
N LEU A 21 -0.67 1.12 11.54
CA LEU A 21 -0.83 1.06 12.98
C LEU A 21 -2.09 0.27 13.32
N SER A 22 -2.00 -0.55 14.36
CA SER A 22 -3.13 -1.32 14.89
C SER A 22 -3.23 -1.14 16.39
N TYR A 23 -4.39 -1.49 16.95
CA TYR A 23 -4.64 -1.42 18.40
C TYR A 23 -3.65 -2.22 19.26
N VAL A 24 -2.95 -3.20 18.68
CA VAL A 24 -1.92 -3.99 19.38
C VAL A 24 -0.63 -3.19 19.55
N LYS A 25 -0.34 -2.27 18.63
CA LYS A 25 0.94 -1.56 18.53
C LYS A 25 0.87 -0.09 18.92
N ALA A 26 -0.33 0.48 19.08
CA ALA A 26 -0.55 1.88 19.39
C ALA A 26 -1.83 2.07 20.22
N ASP A 27 -1.80 3.01 21.17
CA ASP A 27 -2.96 3.42 21.97
C ASP A 27 -4.02 4.18 21.15
N ALA A 28 -5.15 4.50 21.78
CA ALA A 28 -6.28 5.14 21.08
C ALA A 28 -5.96 6.56 20.58
N GLU A 29 -5.19 7.32 21.36
CA GLU A 29 -4.78 8.68 21.00
C GLU A 29 -3.86 8.68 19.78
N THR A 30 -2.81 7.85 19.82
CA THR A 30 -1.91 7.65 18.69
C THR A 30 -2.68 7.19 17.45
N ARG A 31 -3.58 6.19 17.57
CA ARG A 31 -4.40 5.75 16.43
C ARG A 31 -5.30 6.84 15.88
N GLY A 32 -5.81 7.73 16.73
CA GLY A 32 -6.64 8.86 16.32
C GLY A 32 -5.91 9.79 15.35
N HIS A 33 -4.63 10.07 15.58
CA HIS A 33 -3.80 10.90 14.70
C HIS A 33 -3.60 10.31 13.30
N PHE A 34 -3.64 8.98 13.18
CA PHE A 34 -3.47 8.27 11.91
C PHE A 34 -4.80 7.74 11.38
N SER A 35 -5.94 8.21 11.89
CA SER A 35 -7.23 7.86 11.30
C SER A 35 -7.41 8.62 9.99
N VAL A 36 -7.61 7.87 8.90
CA VAL A 36 -7.73 8.44 7.55
C VAL A 36 -9.20 8.48 7.16
N SER A 37 -9.75 9.68 6.92
CA SER A 37 -11.12 9.86 6.45
C SER A 37 -11.29 9.35 5.01
N GLY A 38 -12.54 9.24 4.55
CA GLY A 38 -12.82 8.80 3.17
C GLY A 38 -12.18 9.71 2.10
N ASP A 39 -12.20 11.03 2.32
CA ASP A 39 -11.60 11.98 1.39
C ASP A 39 -10.07 11.86 1.35
N VAL A 40 -9.42 11.73 2.51
CA VAL A 40 -7.96 11.55 2.57
C VAL A 40 -7.55 10.20 1.96
N GLN A 41 -8.35 9.14 2.13
CA GLN A 41 -8.10 7.86 1.46
C GLN A 41 -8.13 8.02 -0.07
N LYS A 42 -9.09 8.80 -0.59
CA LYS A 42 -9.20 9.06 -2.02
C LYS A 42 -7.97 9.82 -2.53
N ASP A 43 -7.56 10.88 -1.84
CA ASP A 43 -6.39 11.68 -2.20
C ASP A 43 -5.11 10.83 -2.21
N LEU A 44 -4.93 9.96 -1.20
CA LEU A 44 -3.81 9.02 -1.13
C LEU A 44 -3.79 8.03 -2.29
N LEU A 45 -4.94 7.50 -2.69
CA LEU A 45 -5.04 6.57 -3.82
C LEU A 45 -4.76 7.27 -5.16
N GLU A 46 -5.24 8.51 -5.33
CA GLU A 46 -4.91 9.33 -6.50
C GLU A 46 -3.40 9.64 -6.56
N ASP A 47 -2.78 9.97 -5.44
CA ASP A 47 -1.35 10.22 -5.36
C ASP A 47 -0.51 8.96 -5.57
N ALA A 48 -0.97 7.80 -5.09
CA ALA A 48 -0.36 6.51 -5.40
C ALA A 48 -0.40 6.23 -6.91
N GLN A 49 -1.53 6.50 -7.57
CA GLN A 49 -1.64 6.35 -9.02
C GLN A 49 -0.66 7.30 -9.74
N LYS A 50 -0.58 8.57 -9.35
CA LYS A 50 0.37 9.55 -9.93
C LYS A 50 1.83 9.14 -9.73
N LYS A 51 2.16 8.52 -8.60
CA LYS A 51 3.51 8.02 -8.27
C LYS A 51 3.84 6.69 -8.95
N GLY A 52 2.90 6.10 -9.70
CA GLY A 52 3.13 4.91 -10.52
C GLY A 52 2.98 3.58 -9.78
N PHE A 53 2.30 3.56 -8.63
CA PHE A 53 1.99 2.30 -7.96
C PHE A 53 1.00 1.48 -8.80
N SER A 54 1.34 0.20 -9.01
CA SER A 54 0.51 -0.73 -9.78
C SER A 54 -0.79 -1.10 -9.05
N SER A 55 -0.72 -1.23 -7.72
CA SER A 55 -1.87 -1.51 -6.87
C SER A 55 -1.62 -1.11 -5.43
N VAL A 56 -2.55 -0.34 -4.87
CA VAL A 56 -2.58 0.09 -3.46
C VAL A 56 -4.00 -0.03 -2.94
N SER A 57 -4.15 -0.42 -1.68
CA SER A 57 -5.41 -0.44 -0.95
C SER A 57 -5.21 0.10 0.46
N ILE A 58 -6.22 0.80 0.98
CA ILE A 58 -6.18 1.44 2.30
C ILE A 58 -7.32 0.88 3.15
N ILE A 59 -7.02 0.49 4.38
CA ILE A 59 -8.01 0.08 5.38
C ILE A 59 -7.87 1.04 6.57
N SER A 60 -8.90 1.84 6.82
CA SER A 60 -8.98 2.74 7.98
C SER A 60 -10.25 2.43 8.76
N THR A 61 -10.08 1.92 9.97
CA THR A 61 -11.15 1.59 10.92
C THR A 61 -10.76 2.09 12.30
N CYS A 62 -11.64 1.97 13.30
CA CYS A 62 -11.32 2.33 14.68
C CYS A 62 -10.13 1.53 15.29
N ASN A 63 -9.82 0.35 14.74
CA ASN A 63 -8.82 -0.56 15.29
C ASN A 63 -7.51 -0.59 14.51
N ARG A 64 -7.52 -0.14 13.26
CA ARG A 64 -6.35 -0.18 12.37
C ARG A 64 -6.44 0.88 11.28
N THR A 65 -5.28 1.44 10.94
CA THR A 65 -5.03 2.16 9.69
C THR A 65 -3.86 1.49 9.02
N GLU A 66 -4.08 0.89 7.86
CA GLU A 66 -3.09 0.10 7.13
C GLU A 66 -3.16 0.41 5.63
N ILE A 67 -2.00 0.56 5.00
CA ILE A 67 -1.82 0.67 3.56
C ILE A 67 -1.14 -0.61 3.07
N TYR A 68 -1.76 -1.20 2.06
CA TYR A 68 -1.34 -2.42 1.39
C TYR A 68 -0.92 -2.06 -0.02
N GLY A 69 0.18 -2.62 -0.52
CA GLY A 69 0.54 -2.41 -1.92
C GLY A 69 1.77 -3.19 -2.36
N PHE A 70 1.94 -3.26 -3.68
CA PHE A 70 3.16 -3.77 -4.30
C PHE A 70 4.15 -2.62 -4.48
N ALA A 71 5.38 -2.81 -3.99
CA ALA A 71 6.46 -1.86 -4.15
C ALA A 71 7.82 -2.56 -4.12
N PRO A 72 8.90 -1.96 -4.63
CA PRO A 72 10.27 -2.43 -4.42
C PRO A 72 10.69 -2.43 -2.94
N SER A 73 10.14 -1.54 -2.11
CA SER A 73 10.44 -1.47 -0.67
C SER A 73 9.30 -0.84 0.14
N ALA A 74 9.22 -1.16 1.44
CA ALA A 74 8.23 -0.55 2.35
C ALA A 74 8.33 0.98 2.45
N HIS A 75 9.54 1.55 2.27
CA HIS A 75 9.75 2.99 2.30
C HIS A 75 8.95 3.75 1.24
N GLN A 76 8.71 3.13 0.07
CA GLN A 76 7.88 3.77 -0.96
C GLN A 76 6.43 3.92 -0.53
N LEU A 77 5.86 2.93 0.17
CA LEU A 77 4.51 3.07 0.71
C LEU A 77 4.46 4.16 1.80
N ILE A 78 5.52 4.31 2.59
CA ILE A 78 5.59 5.35 3.64
C ILE A 78 5.56 6.75 3.01
N GLN A 79 6.16 6.96 1.84
CA GLN A 79 6.12 8.24 1.12
C GLN A 79 4.73 8.62 0.59
N LEU A 80 3.71 7.78 0.77
CA LEU A 80 2.32 8.15 0.49
C LEU A 80 1.69 8.91 1.67
N LEU A 81 2.14 8.65 2.90
CA LEU A 81 1.67 9.32 4.12
C LEU A 81 2.37 10.67 4.33
#